data_AF-A0AAV2I672-F1
#
_entry.id   AF-A0AAV2I672-F1
#
_cell.length_a   1.000
_cell.length_b   1.000
_cell.length_c   1.000
_cell.angle_alpha   90.00
_cell.angle_beta   90.00
_cell.angle_gamma   90.00
#
_symmetry.space_group_name_H-M   'P 1'
#
loop_
_entity.id
_entity.type
_entity.pdbx_description
1 polymer ?
#
loop_
_entity_poly.entity_id
_entity_poly.type
_entity_poly.pdbx_seq_one_letter_code
_entity_poly.pdbx_strand_id
1 'polypeptide(L)' 'MFSSEGEKIKLSQVISTSEARGAVEKWLLQVQDVMLMSVRDVIERAVEAYPMTPRTEWVKVWPGQVVLCVSQVRNQQ' A
#
# COMPACT_ATOMS: atom_id res chain seq x y z
N MET A 1 3.45 -5.49 -6.22
CA MET A 1 3.60 -4.28 -7.05
C MET A 1 4.86 -3.55 -6.67
N PHE A 2 5.41 -2.77 -7.60
CA PHE A 2 6.61 -1.95 -7.40
C PHE A 2 6.29 -0.49 -7.72
N SER A 3 6.81 0.45 -6.92
CA SER A 3 6.78 1.87 -7.26
C SER A 3 7.94 2.26 -8.18
N SER A 4 7.89 3.47 -8.74
CA SER A 4 9.00 4.07 -9.51
C SER A 4 10.30 4.22 -8.71
N GLU A 5 10.19 4.34 -7.39
CA GLU A 5 11.26 4.50 -6.42
C GLU A 5 11.86 3.16 -5.97
N GLY A 6 11.35 2.05 -6.52
CA GLY A 6 11.84 0.70 -6.24
C GLY A 6 11.22 0.05 -5.00
N GLU A 7 10.21 0.65 -4.39
CA GLU A 7 9.54 0.11 -3.21
C GLU A 7 8.60 -1.03 -3.60
N LYS A 8 8.55 -2.09 -2.77
CA LYS A 8 7.73 -3.27 -3.03
C LYS A 8 6.60 -3.40 -2.01
N ILE A 9 5.38 -3.48 -2.53
CA ILE A 9 4.18 -3.81 -1.74
C ILE A 9 3.59 -5.13 -2.25
N LYS A 10 3.28 -6.03 -1.33
CA LYS A 10 2.57 -7.27 -1.64
C LYS A 10 1.10 -6.93 -1.91
N LEU A 11 0.53 -7.51 -2.97
CA LEU A 11 -0.91 -7.38 -3.22
C LEU A 11 -1.69 -8.10 -2.12
N SER A 12 -2.73 -7.46 -1.59
CA SER A 12 -3.57 -8.01 -0.52
C SER A 12 -4.45 -9.15 -1.00
N GLN A 13 -4.71 -9.25 -2.31
CA GLN A 13 -5.52 -10.30 -2.92
C GLN A 13 -4.85 -10.87 -4.18
N VAL A 14 -5.23 -12.10 -4.52
CA VAL A 14 -4.88 -12.74 -5.78
C VAL A 14 -5.83 -12.26 -6.86
N ILE A 15 -5.29 -11.86 -8.02
CA ILE A 15 -6.08 -11.42 -9.17
C ILE A 15 -6.10 -12.55 -10.19
N SER A 16 -7.29 -13.03 -10.55
CA SER A 16 -7.46 -14.10 -11.53
C SER A 16 -7.65 -13.55 -12.94
N THR A 17 -6.77 -13.94 -13.87
CA THR A 17 -6.90 -13.59 -15.29
C THR A 17 -8.04 -14.37 -15.97
N SER A 18 -8.42 -15.55 -15.46
CA SER A 18 -9.52 -16.34 -16.02
C SER A 18 -10.88 -15.67 -15.80
N GLU A 19 -11.05 -14.97 -14.68
CA GLU A 19 -12.28 -14.22 -14.35
C GLU A 19 -12.53 -13.02 -15.29
N ALA A 20 -11.46 -12.53 -15.93
CA ALA A 20 -11.54 -11.49 -16.94
C ALA A 20 -11.94 -12.04 -18.33
N ARG A 21 -11.91 -13.37 -18.54
CA ARG A 21 -12.31 -14.04 -19.80
C ARG A 21 -11.65 -13.43 -21.05
N GLY A 22 -10.37 -13.07 -20.94
CA GLY A 22 -9.60 -12.46 -22.03
C GLY A 22 -9.79 -10.95 -22.20
N ALA A 23 -10.72 -10.32 -21.47
CA ALA A 23 -10.91 -8.87 -21.52
C ALA A 23 -9.82 -8.16 -20.68
N VAL A 24 -8.79 -7.65 -21.36
CA VAL A 24 -7.62 -7.01 -20.73
C VAL A 24 -8.02 -5.80 -19.87
N GLU A 25 -8.94 -4.96 -20.34
CA GLU A 25 -9.38 -3.78 -19.58
C GLU A 25 -10.05 -4.14 -18.26
N LYS A 26 -10.89 -5.19 -18.26
CA LYS A 26 -11.52 -5.71 -17.04
C LYS A 26 -10.46 -6.22 -16.05
N TRP A 27 -9.45 -6.92 -16.55
CA TRP A 27 -8.35 -7.40 -15.71
C TRP A 27 -7.53 -6.22 -15.13
N LEU A 28 -7.22 -5.20 -15.92
CA LEU A 28 -6.46 -4.03 -15.45
C LEU A 28 -7.22 -3.23 -14.39
N LEU A 29 -8.54 -3.11 -14.49
CA LEU A 29 -9.37 -2.50 -13.44
C LEU A 29 -9.27 -3.28 -12.12
N GLN A 30 -9.35 -4.62 -12.18
CA GLN A 30 -9.18 -5.47 -10.99
C GLN A 30 -7.77 -5.33 -10.38
N VAL A 31 -6.74 -5.22 -11.23
CA VAL A 31 -5.37 -4.95 -10.76
C VAL A 31 -5.31 -3.61 -10.04
N GLN A 32 -5.88 -2.56 -10.62
CA GLN A 32 -5.91 -1.22 -10.02
C GLN A 32 -6.63 -1.22 -8.66
N ASP A 33 -7.79 -1.86 -8.57
CA ASP A 33 -8.56 -1.96 -7.33
C ASP A 33 -7.75 -2.64 -6.22
N VAL A 34 -7.12 -3.78 -6.53
CA VAL A 34 -6.28 -4.50 -5.56
C VAL A 34 -5.03 -3.70 -5.21
N MET A 35 -4.44 -2.94 -6.14
CA MET A 35 -3.32 -2.03 -5.83
C MET A 35 -3.75 -0.97 -4.81
N LEU A 36 -4.89 -0.30 -5.03
CA LEU A 36 -5.43 0.70 -4.11
C LEU A 36 -5.72 0.11 -2.73
N MET A 37 -6.37 -1.05 -2.67
CA MET A 37 -6.60 -1.78 -1.42
C MET A 37 -5.28 -2.10 -0.70
N SER A 38 -4.29 -2.62 -1.43
CA SER A 38 -3.00 -3.00 -0.84
C SER A 38 -2.25 -1.81 -0.23
N VAL A 39 -2.30 -0.64 -0.87
CA VAL A 39 -1.71 0.59 -0.31
C VAL A 39 -2.45 1.01 0.95
N ARG A 40 -3.79 1.00 0.93
CA ARG A 40 -4.62 1.31 2.10
C ARG A 40 -4.28 0.40 3.29
N ASP A 41 -4.22 -0.91 3.08
CA ASP A 41 -3.87 -1.89 4.11
C ASP A 41 -2.48 -1.60 4.73
N VAL A 42 -1.50 -1.19 3.91
CA VAL A 42 -0.16 -0.85 4.42
C VAL A 42 -0.20 0.46 5.22
N ILE A 43 -0.94 1.47 4.75
CA ILE A 43 -1.10 2.74 5.47
C ILE A 43 -1.79 2.51 6.81
N GLU A 44 -2.90 1.76 6.85
CA GLU A 44 -3.64 1.46 8.08
C GLU A 44 -2.75 0.79 9.12
N ARG A 45 -2.02 -0.26 8.75
CA ARG A 45 -1.06 -0.92 9.65
C ARG A 45 0.05 0.02 10.10
N ALA A 46 0.52 0.91 9.23
CA ALA A 46 1.54 1.89 9.58
C ALA A 46 1.02 2.92 10.60
N VAL A 47 -0.22 3.39 10.42
CA VAL A 47 -0.93 4.29 11.35
C VAL A 47 -1.12 3.66 12.72
N GLU A 48 -1.49 2.38 12.78
CA GLU A 48 -1.65 1.62 14.02
C GLU A 48 -0.32 1.40 14.74
N ALA A 49 0.76 1.11 14.00
CA ALA A 49 2.09 0.90 14.57
C ALA A 49 2.78 2.20 15.02
N TYR A 50 2.38 3.36 14.49
CA TYR A 50 3.02 4.65 14.75
C TYR A 50 3.19 5.00 16.25
N PRO A 51 2.15 4.91 17.11
CA PRO A 51 2.30 5.20 18.54
C PRO A 51 3.04 4.12 19.33
N MET A 52 3.19 2.91 18.76
CA MET A 52 3.74 1.75 19.46
C MET A 52 5.25 1.59 19.27
N THR A 53 5.83 2.27 18.27
CA THR A 53 7.22 2.12 17.88
C THR A 53 7.92 3.48 17.86
N PRO A 54 9.12 3.63 18.43
CA PRO A 54 9.89 4.87 18.34
C PRO A 54 10.01 5.35 16.89
N ARG A 55 9.77 6.64 16.64
CA ARG A 55 9.69 7.20 15.29
C ARG A 55 10.93 6.87 14.43
N THR A 56 12.13 6.91 15.02
CA THR A 56 13.40 6.61 14.34
C THR A 56 13.52 5.18 13.83
N GLU A 57 12.82 4.23 14.46
CA GLU A 57 12.74 2.84 14.06
C GLU A 57 11.58 2.63 13.10
N TRP A 58 10.43 3.24 13.39
CA TRP A 58 9.23 3.17 12.56
C TRP A 58 9.52 3.60 11.12
N VAL A 59 10.21 4.73 10.89
CA VAL A 59 10.52 5.21 9.53
C VAL A 59 11.40 4.27 8.71
N LYS A 60 12.11 3.32 9.33
CA LYS A 60 13.00 2.37 8.62
C LYS A 60 12.25 1.14 8.13
N VAL A 61 11.10 0.81 8.73
CA VAL A 61 10.37 -0.44 8.46
C VAL A 61 9.17 -0.25 7.53
N TRP A 62 8.71 1.00 7.32
CA TRP A 62 7.60 1.32 6.43
C TRP A 62 8.09 1.94 5.11
N PRO A 63 7.36 1.73 3.99
CA PRO A 63 7.67 2.40 2.72
C PRO A 63 7.70 3.93 2.87
N GLY A 64 8.61 4.61 2.18
CA GLY A 64 8.81 6.05 2.24
C GLY A 64 7.56 6.85 1.93
N GLN A 65 6.80 6.49 0.89
CA GLN A 65 5.53 7.17 0.58
C GLN A 65 4.48 6.98 1.70
N VAL A 66 4.47 5.81 2.34
CA VAL A 66 3.60 5.53 3.50
C VAL A 66 4.04 6.36 4.71
N VAL A 67 5.34 6.45 4.96
CA VAL A 67 5.94 7.30 6.01
C VAL A 67 5.50 8.75 5.85
N LEU A 68 5.57 9.30 4.63
CA LEU A 68 5.15 10.66 4.33
C LEU A 68 3.65 10.86 4.57
N CYS A 69 2.81 9.96 4.04
CA CYS A 69 1.36 10.02 4.19
C CYS A 69 0.93 10.01 5.68
N VAL A 70 1.39 9.03 6.46
CA VAL A 70 1.03 8.93 7.89
C VAL A 70 1.54 10.12 8.68
N SER A 71 2.75 10.61 8.38
CA SER A 71 3.30 11.80 9.03
C SER A 71 2.43 13.04 8.78
N GLN A 72 1.88 13.21 7.57
CA GLN A 72 0.97 14.33 7.27
C GLN A 72 -0.36 14.23 8.01
N VAL A 73 -0.91 13.02 8.15
CA VAL A 73 -2.17 12.78 8.89
C VAL A 73 -2.00 12.98 10.39
N ARG A 74 -0.84 12.59 10.95
CA ARG A 74 -0.59 12.65 12.40
C ARG A 74 -0.03 14.00 12.88
N ASN A 75 0.70 14.75 12.05
CA ASN A 75 1.27 16.06 12.41
C ASN A 75 0.23 17.21 12.43
N GLN A 76 -1.06 16.92 12.30
CA GLN A 76 -2.15 17.90 12.43
C GLN A 76 -2.82 17.90 13.82
N GLN A 77 -2.22 17.25 14.83
CA GLN A 77 -2.63 17.33 16.23
C GLN A 77 -1.51 17.89 17.10
#